data_AF-A0A7V7WIR7-F1
#
_entry.id   AF-A0A7V7WIR7-F1
#
_cell.length_a   1.000
_cell.length_b   1.000
_cell.length_c   1.000
_cell.angle_alpha   90.00
_cell.angle_beta   90.00
_cell.angle_gamma   90.00
#
_symmetry.space_group_name_H-M   'P 1'
#
loop_
_entity.id
_entity.type
_entity.pdbx_description
1 polymer ?
#
loop_
_entity_poly.entity_id
_entity_poly.type
_entity_poly.pdbx_seq_one_letter_code
_entity_poly.pdbx_strand_id
1 'polypeptide(L)'
;MNRPLFLKIFPVLLFLALPALGRAQAEKTLLVTKIAFGPDGVAKVGYDTKGNAAQEVESSKIQSALVFYALAMNRLDAESGKALLNQVQGAVGKIATEQGMVRADLLKANPVLRPLQTAPAEQTLDLTFSQVGKSNAVELKPETVDPKFLAPAVIYLFQDQVKTLSESGLRLMVLAMGGMNKWYREVGKASDADSVAKAPAYA
;
A
#
# COMPACT_ATOMS: atom_id res chain seq x y z
N MET A 1 16.30 38.39 -67.68
CA MET A 1 16.96 39.54 -67.03
C MET A 1 16.41 39.70 -65.62
N ASN A 2 17.33 39.76 -64.65
CA ASN A 2 17.23 40.29 -63.29
C ASN A 2 16.34 39.59 -62.24
N ARG A 3 17.01 38.79 -61.40
CA ARG A 3 16.75 38.69 -59.94
C ARG A 3 17.03 40.04 -59.26
N PRO A 4 16.41 40.29 -58.10
CA PRO A 4 17.16 40.23 -56.82
C PRO A 4 16.35 39.42 -55.79
N LEU A 5 16.86 38.46 -55.00
CA LEU A 5 18.01 38.42 -54.08
C LEU A 5 17.90 39.40 -52.89
N PHE A 6 16.94 39.13 -52.00
CA PHE A 6 17.04 39.48 -50.59
C PHE A 6 16.80 38.23 -49.72
N LEU A 7 17.90 37.81 -49.08
CA LEU A 7 18.04 37.30 -47.70
C LEU A 7 16.82 36.64 -47.06
N LYS A 8 16.82 35.32 -46.83
CA LYS A 8 17.41 34.63 -45.64
C LYS A 8 17.04 35.31 -44.31
N ILE A 9 16.12 34.70 -43.55
CA ILE A 9 16.25 34.18 -42.17
C ILE A 9 14.83 33.93 -41.63
N PHE A 10 14.50 32.65 -41.41
CA PHE A 10 13.56 32.05 -40.44
C PHE A 10 12.90 30.77 -41.00
N PRO A 11 13.56 29.60 -40.92
CA PRO A 11 12.88 28.33 -40.82
C PRO A 11 13.08 27.79 -39.39
N VAL A 12 12.43 28.43 -38.41
CA VAL A 12 12.30 27.87 -37.06
C VAL A 12 10.92 28.30 -36.58
N LEU A 13 10.15 27.35 -36.03
CA LEU A 13 8.75 27.46 -35.57
C LEU A 13 7.70 26.98 -36.58
N LEU A 14 7.82 25.73 -37.05
CA LEU A 14 6.63 24.94 -37.32
C LEU A 14 6.88 23.45 -37.00
N PHE A 15 7.31 23.19 -35.76
CA PHE A 15 7.38 21.85 -35.16
C PHE A 15 6.92 21.91 -33.70
N LEU A 16 5.77 22.52 -33.44
CA LEU A 16 5.12 22.50 -32.13
C LEU A 16 3.61 22.39 -32.31
N ALA A 17 3.18 21.24 -32.85
CA ALA A 17 1.79 20.79 -32.76
C ALA A 17 1.75 19.25 -32.69
N LEU A 18 2.51 18.71 -31.75
CA LEU A 18 2.26 17.37 -31.21
C LEU A 18 2.01 17.58 -29.71
N PRO A 19 0.76 17.73 -29.25
CA PRO A 19 0.48 17.38 -27.88
C PRO A 19 0.75 15.88 -27.79
N ALA A 20 1.67 15.51 -26.90
CA ALA A 20 2.06 14.15 -26.63
C ALA A 20 0.81 13.26 -26.58
N LEU A 21 0.72 12.29 -27.49
CA LEU A 21 -0.01 11.07 -27.20
C LEU A 21 0.68 10.46 -25.98
N GLY A 22 0.18 10.81 -24.79
CA GLY A 22 0.33 9.95 -23.64
C GLY A 22 -0.28 8.62 -24.06
N ARG A 23 0.56 7.64 -24.38
CA ARG A 23 0.11 6.25 -24.40
C ARG A 23 -0.51 6.03 -23.03
N ALA A 24 -1.83 5.91 -22.95
CA ALA A 24 -2.50 5.39 -21.76
C ALA A 24 -1.78 4.08 -21.45
N GLN A 25 -0.98 4.05 -20.39
CA GLN A 25 -0.39 2.80 -19.93
C GLN A 25 -1.58 1.90 -19.57
N ALA A 26 -1.62 0.70 -20.15
CA ALA A 26 -2.67 -0.24 -19.86
C ALA A 26 -2.61 -0.58 -18.36
N GLU A 27 -3.60 -0.10 -17.62
CA GLU A 27 -3.79 -0.47 -16.22
C GLU A 27 -4.40 -1.87 -16.17
N LYS A 28 -3.70 -2.81 -15.55
CA LYS A 28 -4.22 -4.15 -15.29
C LYS A 28 -4.47 -4.30 -13.80
N THR A 29 -5.74 -4.34 -13.39
CA THR A 29 -6.09 -4.69 -12.01
C THR A 29 -5.68 -6.13 -11.71
N LEU A 30 -4.88 -6.31 -10.66
CA LEU A 30 -4.35 -7.59 -10.20
C LEU A 30 -5.13 -8.14 -9.01
N LEU A 31 -5.58 -7.27 -8.11
CA LEU A 31 -6.31 -7.66 -6.91
C LEU A 31 -7.16 -6.48 -6.43
N VAL A 32 -8.41 -6.74 -6.05
CA VAL A 32 -9.18 -5.78 -5.25
C VAL A 32 -9.38 -6.37 -3.87
N THR A 33 -8.93 -5.66 -2.84
CA THR A 33 -9.10 -6.04 -1.44
C THR A 33 -10.12 -5.13 -0.78
N LYS A 34 -11.16 -5.73 -0.20
CA LYS A 34 -12.19 -5.03 0.55
C LYS A 34 -12.00 -5.26 2.05
N ILE A 35 -11.90 -4.19 2.82
CA ILE A 35 -11.81 -4.20 4.28
C ILE A 35 -13.06 -3.50 4.82
N ALA A 36 -14.04 -4.27 5.27
CA ALA A 36 -15.34 -3.77 5.72
C ALA A 36 -15.44 -3.82 7.25
N PHE A 37 -15.36 -2.65 7.89
CA PHE A 37 -15.60 -2.45 9.32
C PHE A 37 -17.10 -2.44 9.60
N GLY A 38 -17.51 -3.30 10.53
CA GLY A 38 -18.87 -3.37 11.04
C GLY A 38 -19.14 -2.43 12.22
N PRO A 39 -20.38 -2.44 12.74
CA PRO A 39 -20.83 -1.57 13.82
C PRO A 39 -20.27 -1.96 15.20
N ASP A 40 -19.50 -3.04 15.28
CA ASP A 40 -18.75 -3.49 16.47
C ASP A 40 -17.25 -3.12 16.39
N GLY A 41 -16.84 -2.41 15.33
CA GLY A 41 -15.44 -2.06 15.07
C GLY A 41 -14.60 -3.21 14.51
N VAL A 42 -15.21 -4.38 14.25
CA VAL A 42 -14.53 -5.53 13.66
C VAL A 42 -14.55 -5.43 12.15
N ALA A 43 -13.42 -5.69 11.50
CA ALA A 43 -13.34 -5.72 10.05
C ALA A 43 -13.34 -7.14 9.48
N LYS A 44 -13.95 -7.28 8.30
CA LYS A 44 -13.81 -8.46 7.43
C LYS A 44 -12.99 -8.08 6.20
N VAL A 45 -12.06 -8.95 5.83
CA VAL A 45 -11.22 -8.79 4.64
C VAL A 45 -11.74 -9.74 3.54
N GLY A 46 -11.95 -9.20 2.34
CA GLY A 46 -12.36 -9.95 1.16
C GLY A 46 -11.49 -9.62 -0.04
N TYR A 47 -11.44 -10.52 -1.02
CA TYR A 47 -10.62 -10.36 -2.22
C TYR A 47 -11.42 -10.69 -3.47
N ASP A 48 -11.27 -9.86 -4.50
CA ASP A 48 -11.59 -10.20 -5.89
C ASP A 48 -10.27 -10.40 -6.65
N THR A 49 -10.03 -11.66 -7.03
CA THR A 49 -8.77 -12.12 -7.62
C THR A 49 -8.71 -11.96 -9.14
N LYS A 50 -9.78 -11.45 -9.77
CA LYS A 50 -9.86 -11.26 -11.24
C LYS A 50 -9.49 -12.49 -12.07
N GLY A 51 -9.66 -13.70 -11.52
CA GLY A 51 -9.35 -14.96 -12.20
C GLY A 51 -7.86 -15.32 -12.26
N ASN A 52 -7.00 -14.64 -11.49
CA ASN A 52 -5.56 -14.92 -11.45
C ASN A 52 -5.25 -16.28 -10.78
N ALA A 53 -4.08 -16.85 -11.14
CA ALA A 53 -3.63 -18.11 -10.56
C ALA A 53 -3.30 -17.98 -9.06
N ALA A 54 -3.41 -19.06 -8.29
CA ALA A 54 -3.27 -19.02 -6.83
C ALA A 54 -1.95 -18.39 -6.35
N GLN A 55 -0.83 -18.70 -7.01
CA GLN A 55 0.48 -18.12 -6.68
C GLN A 55 0.57 -16.62 -6.98
N GLU A 56 -0.05 -16.16 -8.08
CA GLU A 56 -0.12 -14.74 -8.43
C GLU A 56 -1.00 -13.98 -7.44
N VAL A 57 -2.08 -14.60 -6.96
CA VAL A 57 -2.95 -14.05 -5.92
C VAL A 57 -2.19 -13.88 -4.62
N GLU A 58 -1.42 -14.87 -4.16
CA GLU A 58 -0.61 -14.74 -2.94
C GLU A 58 0.41 -13.61 -3.06
N SER A 59 1.13 -13.54 -4.18
CA SER A 59 2.08 -12.46 -4.44
C SER A 59 1.40 -11.09 -4.44
N SER A 60 0.23 -10.98 -5.08
CA SER A 60 -0.55 -9.74 -5.13
C SER A 60 -1.07 -9.32 -3.75
N LYS A 61 -1.50 -10.28 -2.92
CA LYS A 61 -1.93 -10.01 -1.53
C LYS A 61 -0.77 -9.41 -0.73
N ILE A 62 0.40 -10.03 -0.79
CA ILE A 62 1.59 -9.56 -0.05
C ILE A 62 1.99 -8.17 -0.54
N GLN A 63 2.13 -7.96 -1.85
CA GLN A 63 2.52 -6.67 -2.42
C GLN A 63 1.50 -5.57 -2.11
N SER A 64 0.20 -5.85 -2.26
CA SER A 64 -0.85 -4.90 -1.93
C SER A 64 -0.82 -4.51 -0.46
N ALA A 65 -0.56 -5.44 0.46
CA ALA A 65 -0.45 -5.15 1.89
C ALA A 65 0.79 -4.30 2.21
N LEU A 66 1.92 -4.56 1.57
CA LEU A 66 3.14 -3.76 1.75
C LEU A 66 2.93 -2.33 1.26
N VAL A 67 2.39 -2.14 0.05
CA VAL A 67 2.11 -0.80 -0.48
C VAL A 67 1.06 -0.08 0.36
N PHE A 68 0.00 -0.77 0.79
CA PHE A 68 -0.99 -0.18 1.67
C PHE A 68 -0.44 0.19 3.05
N TYR A 69 0.47 -0.63 3.60
CA TYR A 69 1.16 -0.30 4.84
C TYR A 69 2.00 0.97 4.68
N ALA A 70 2.71 1.14 3.55
CA ALA A 70 3.41 2.39 3.27
C ALA A 70 2.46 3.59 3.18
N LEU A 71 1.36 3.44 2.46
CA LEU A 71 0.34 4.47 2.35
C LEU A 71 -0.22 4.87 3.72
N ALA A 72 -0.51 3.89 4.58
CA ALA A 72 -0.97 4.14 5.94
C ALA A 72 0.07 4.92 6.75
N MET A 73 1.34 4.50 6.72
CA MET A 73 2.42 5.19 7.42
C MET A 73 2.59 6.65 6.96
N ASN A 74 2.35 6.95 5.68
CA ASN A 74 2.44 8.31 5.14
C ASN A 74 1.24 9.21 5.50
N ARG A 75 0.09 8.62 5.84
CA ARG A 75 -1.16 9.34 6.12
C ARG A 75 -1.49 9.45 7.61
N LEU A 76 -0.83 8.66 8.45
CA LEU A 76 -0.98 8.70 9.89
C LEU A 76 -0.13 9.82 10.50
N ASP A 77 -0.59 10.39 11.61
CA ASP A 77 0.25 11.21 12.46
C ASP A 77 1.41 10.38 13.06
N ALA A 78 2.41 11.06 13.63
CA ALA A 78 3.60 10.40 14.14
C ALA A 78 3.33 9.41 15.29
N GLU A 79 2.34 9.66 16.15
CA GLU A 79 2.01 8.79 17.27
C GLU A 79 1.32 7.51 16.77
N SER A 80 0.30 7.67 15.93
CA SER A 80 -0.44 6.59 15.29
C SER A 80 0.46 5.75 14.38
N GLY A 81 1.36 6.38 13.62
CA GLY A 81 2.35 5.70 12.79
C GLY A 81 3.35 4.89 13.64
N LYS A 82 3.86 5.47 14.73
CA LYS A 82 4.74 4.74 15.67
C LYS A 82 4.02 3.57 16.34
N ALA A 83 2.75 3.75 16.72
CA ALA A 83 1.93 2.69 17.29
C ALA A 83 1.75 1.53 16.29
N LEU A 84 1.39 1.85 15.03
CA LEU A 84 1.25 0.86 13.96
C LEU A 84 2.57 0.12 13.72
N LEU A 85 3.68 0.83 13.55
CA LEU A 85 5.01 0.26 13.35
C LEU A 85 5.40 -0.72 14.46
N ASN A 86 5.12 -0.37 15.71
CA ASN A 86 5.35 -1.25 16.86
C ASN A 86 4.44 -2.49 16.84
N GLN A 87 3.17 -2.34 16.44
CA GLN A 87 2.26 -3.48 16.32
C GLN A 87 2.67 -4.43 15.20
N VAL A 88 3.06 -3.91 14.03
CA VAL A 88 3.55 -4.75 12.92
C VAL A 88 4.82 -5.48 13.33
N GLN A 89 5.75 -4.81 14.02
CA GLN A 89 6.97 -5.45 14.53
C GLN A 89 6.66 -6.55 15.56
N GLY A 90 5.78 -6.27 16.51
CA GLY A 90 5.33 -7.25 17.50
C GLY A 90 4.62 -8.43 16.84
N ALA A 91 3.79 -8.18 15.82
CA ALA A 91 3.13 -9.22 15.05
C ALA A 91 4.14 -10.11 14.31
N VAL A 92 5.13 -9.52 13.63
CA VAL A 92 6.22 -10.27 12.99
C VAL A 92 6.92 -11.20 14.00
N GLY A 93 7.27 -10.71 15.19
CA GLY A 93 7.89 -11.53 16.23
C GLY A 93 6.98 -12.61 16.83
N LYS A 94 5.65 -12.39 16.84
CA LYS A 94 4.68 -13.42 17.24
C LYS A 94 4.50 -14.51 16.18
N ILE A 95 4.74 -14.20 14.91
CA ILE A 95 4.60 -15.13 13.78
C ILE A 95 5.88 -15.92 13.57
N ALA A 96 7.04 -15.26 13.55
CA ALA A 96 8.35 -15.90 13.43
C ALA A 96 8.95 -16.08 14.82
N THR A 97 8.73 -17.25 15.42
CA THR A 97 9.28 -17.62 16.72
C THR A 97 10.55 -18.45 16.57
N GLU A 98 11.26 -18.68 17.67
CA GLU A 98 12.45 -19.56 17.70
C GLU A 98 12.13 -20.99 17.25
N GLN A 99 10.88 -21.44 17.45
CA GLN A 99 10.38 -22.76 17.08
C GLN A 99 9.89 -22.83 15.62
N GLY A 100 9.88 -21.70 14.90
CA GLY A 100 9.46 -21.59 13.51
C GLY A 100 8.29 -20.63 13.28
N MET A 101 7.58 -20.84 12.17
CA MET A 101 6.47 -19.97 11.76
C MET A 101 5.16 -20.44 12.38
N VAL A 102 4.44 -19.54 13.06
CA VAL A 102 3.14 -19.83 13.68
C VAL A 102 2.04 -18.90 13.17
N ARG A 103 0.80 -19.40 13.17
CA ARG A 103 -0.39 -18.67 12.71
C ARG A 103 -0.98 -17.85 13.87
N ALA A 104 -0.28 -16.78 14.25
CA ALA A 104 -0.64 -15.97 15.41
C ALA A 104 -1.99 -15.22 15.26
N ASP A 105 -2.70 -15.07 16.38
CA ASP A 105 -3.81 -14.13 16.50
C ASP A 105 -3.26 -12.73 16.84
N LEU A 106 -3.38 -11.83 15.87
CA LEU A 106 -2.92 -10.46 15.91
C LEU A 106 -4.01 -9.47 16.36
N LEU A 107 -5.27 -9.91 16.40
CA LEU A 107 -6.40 -9.03 16.75
C LEU A 107 -6.60 -8.98 18.26
N LYS A 108 -6.35 -10.10 18.95
CA LYS A 108 -6.58 -10.20 20.38
C LYS A 108 -5.78 -9.14 21.16
N ALA A 109 -6.51 -8.29 21.88
CA ALA A 109 -5.99 -7.21 22.72
C ALA A 109 -5.05 -6.23 22.00
N ASN A 110 -5.21 -6.06 20.68
CA ASN A 110 -4.37 -5.15 19.92
C ASN A 110 -4.77 -3.69 20.20
N PRO A 111 -3.86 -2.85 20.76
CA PRO A 111 -4.20 -1.49 21.17
C PRO A 111 -4.56 -0.57 20.00
N VAL A 112 -4.07 -0.85 18.78
CA VAL A 112 -4.40 -0.07 17.57
C VAL A 112 -5.86 -0.24 17.17
N LEU A 113 -6.53 -1.33 17.61
CA LEU A 113 -7.95 -1.57 17.31
C LEU A 113 -8.88 -0.85 18.30
N ARG A 114 -8.37 -0.41 19.46
CA ARG A 114 -9.19 0.20 20.53
C ARG A 114 -10.04 1.37 20.06
N PRO A 115 -9.53 2.33 19.25
CA PRO A 115 -10.34 3.47 18.81
C PRO A 115 -11.65 3.05 18.13
N LEU A 116 -11.61 1.98 17.33
CA LEU A 116 -12.80 1.46 16.63
C LEU A 116 -13.67 0.57 17.51
N GLN A 117 -13.10 -0.07 18.53
CA GLN A 117 -13.87 -0.87 19.49
C GLN A 117 -14.61 -0.01 20.51
N THR A 118 -14.07 1.18 20.84
CA THR A 118 -14.68 2.11 21.81
C THR A 118 -15.66 3.09 21.16
N ALA A 119 -15.47 3.42 19.88
CA ALA A 119 -16.36 4.27 19.12
C ALA A 119 -16.57 3.66 17.71
N PRO A 120 -17.38 2.59 17.62
CA PRO A 120 -17.58 1.90 16.35
C PRO A 120 -18.19 2.81 15.30
N ALA A 121 -17.68 2.66 14.09
CA ALA A 121 -18.19 3.34 12.91
C ALA A 121 -18.03 2.42 11.72
N GLU A 122 -19.10 2.27 10.94
CA GLU A 122 -19.05 1.48 9.72
C GLU A 122 -18.24 2.22 8.65
N GLN A 123 -17.29 1.50 8.05
CA GLN A 123 -16.45 2.02 6.98
C GLN A 123 -16.03 0.85 6.10
N THR A 124 -16.10 1.05 4.79
CA THR A 124 -15.50 0.12 3.82
C THR A 124 -14.29 0.79 3.18
N LEU A 125 -13.18 0.07 3.13
CA LEU A 125 -11.99 0.45 2.38
C LEU A 125 -11.78 -0.54 1.25
N ASP A 126 -11.70 -0.04 0.03
CA ASP A 126 -11.37 -0.83 -1.15
C ASP A 126 -9.95 -0.46 -1.60
N LEU A 127 -9.07 -1.45 -1.64
CA LEU A 127 -7.70 -1.35 -2.15
C LEU A 127 -7.67 -1.99 -3.53
N THR A 128 -7.44 -1.18 -4.57
CA THR A 128 -7.25 -1.67 -5.93
C THR A 128 -5.76 -1.74 -6.21
N PHE A 129 -5.22 -2.96 -6.27
CA PHE A 129 -3.85 -3.21 -6.66
C PHE A 129 -3.80 -3.45 -8.18
N SER A 130 -3.14 -2.53 -8.88
CA SER A 130 -3.03 -2.52 -10.33
C SER A 130 -1.58 -2.49 -10.78
N GLN A 131 -1.31 -3.09 -11.93
CA GLN A 131 -0.07 -2.90 -12.67
C GLN A 131 -0.27 -1.79 -13.69
N VAL A 132 0.59 -0.78 -13.64
CA VAL A 132 0.62 0.36 -14.57
C VAL A 132 1.98 0.34 -15.26
N GLY A 133 2.01 -0.15 -16.50
CA GLY A 133 3.26 -0.37 -17.23
C GLY A 133 4.16 -1.41 -16.54
N LYS A 134 5.30 -0.98 -15.98
CA LYS A 134 6.23 -1.84 -15.23
C LYS A 134 6.12 -1.69 -13.71
N SER A 135 5.25 -0.81 -13.25
CA SER A 135 5.09 -0.48 -11.83
C SER A 135 3.79 -1.07 -11.30
N ASN A 136 3.74 -1.29 -9.99
CA ASN A 136 2.52 -1.67 -9.30
C ASN A 136 2.07 -0.51 -8.39
N ALA A 137 0.77 -0.26 -8.34
CA ALA A 137 0.16 0.81 -7.56
C ALA A 137 -1.01 0.27 -6.74
N VAL A 138 -1.28 0.91 -5.59
CA VAL A 138 -2.50 0.68 -4.81
C VAL A 138 -3.30 1.97 -4.79
N GLU A 139 -4.53 1.90 -5.26
CA GLU A 139 -5.54 2.94 -5.07
C GLU A 139 -6.39 2.59 -3.83
N LEU A 140 -6.62 3.56 -2.96
CA LEU A 140 -7.48 3.41 -1.76
C LEU A 140 -8.76 4.23 -1.93
N LYS A 141 -9.91 3.55 -1.83
CA LYS A 141 -11.24 4.17 -1.83
C LYS A 141 -11.99 3.90 -0.51
N PRO A 142 -12.71 4.89 0.04
CA PRO A 142 -12.74 6.29 -0.40
C PRO A 142 -11.40 6.99 -0.12
N GLU A 143 -11.03 7.96 -0.97
CA GLU A 143 -9.79 8.72 -0.82
C GLU A 143 -9.75 9.49 0.51
N THR A 144 -10.92 9.94 0.96
CA THR A 144 -11.15 10.71 2.19
C THR A 144 -11.35 9.83 3.42
N VAL A 145 -10.78 8.63 3.45
CA VAL A 145 -10.82 7.77 4.65
C VAL A 145 -10.28 8.51 5.88
N ASP A 146 -11.03 8.41 6.98
CA ASP A 146 -10.60 8.89 8.29
C ASP A 146 -9.35 8.10 8.75
N PRO A 147 -8.24 8.78 9.09
CA PRO A 147 -6.99 8.14 9.50
C PRO A 147 -7.13 7.07 10.59
N LYS A 148 -8.16 7.17 11.45
CA LYS A 148 -8.39 6.16 12.51
C LYS A 148 -8.65 4.76 11.98
N PHE A 149 -9.05 4.60 10.71
CA PHE A 149 -9.27 3.29 10.08
C PHE A 149 -8.01 2.71 9.44
N LEU A 150 -7.00 3.53 9.13
CA LEU A 150 -5.83 3.08 8.36
C LEU A 150 -5.00 2.06 9.14
N ALA A 151 -4.63 2.36 10.37
CA ALA A 151 -3.83 1.45 11.19
C ALA A 151 -4.59 0.15 11.52
N PRO A 152 -5.87 0.18 11.96
CA PRO A 152 -6.68 -1.03 12.07
C PRO A 152 -6.77 -1.85 10.78
N ALA A 153 -6.95 -1.20 9.63
CA ALA A 153 -7.08 -1.88 8.35
C ALA A 153 -5.81 -2.67 8.00
N VAL A 154 -4.63 -2.10 8.24
CA VAL A 154 -3.36 -2.81 8.09
C VAL A 154 -3.30 -4.05 8.99
N ILE A 155 -3.72 -3.94 10.26
CA ILE A 155 -3.72 -5.07 11.20
C ILE A 155 -4.69 -6.18 10.77
N TYR A 156 -5.90 -5.82 10.31
CA TYR A 156 -6.88 -6.80 9.81
C TYR A 156 -6.40 -7.48 8.54
N LEU A 157 -5.82 -6.73 7.60
CA LEU A 157 -5.22 -7.27 6.39
C LEU A 157 -4.08 -8.24 6.73
N PHE A 158 -3.22 -7.86 7.67
CA PHE A 158 -2.11 -8.70 8.10
C PHE A 158 -2.62 -9.98 8.80
N GLN A 159 -3.63 -9.88 9.66
CA GLN A 159 -4.25 -11.03 10.29
C GLN A 159 -4.81 -12.02 9.26
N ASP A 160 -5.51 -11.53 8.25
CA ASP A 160 -6.07 -12.37 7.18
C ASP A 160 -4.96 -13.11 6.45
N GLN A 161 -3.88 -12.43 6.07
CA GLN A 161 -2.75 -13.03 5.37
C GLN A 161 -2.01 -14.05 6.24
N VAL A 162 -1.85 -13.78 7.53
CA VAL A 162 -1.33 -14.77 8.49
C VAL A 162 -2.16 -16.03 8.49
N LYS A 163 -3.49 -15.94 8.34
CA LYS A 163 -4.37 -17.12 8.35
C LYS A 163 -4.49 -17.82 7.00
N THR A 164 -4.36 -17.10 5.89
CA THR A 164 -4.76 -17.62 4.56
C THR A 164 -3.61 -17.89 3.60
N LEU A 165 -2.42 -17.29 3.77
CA LEU A 165 -1.28 -17.56 2.89
C LEU A 165 -0.72 -18.97 3.11
N SER A 166 -0.17 -19.57 2.05
CA SER A 166 0.71 -20.73 2.14
C SER A 166 1.89 -20.49 3.11
N GLU A 167 2.59 -21.55 3.52
CA GLU A 167 3.75 -21.40 4.41
C GLU A 167 4.86 -20.55 3.77
N SER A 168 5.13 -20.75 2.48
CA SER A 168 6.12 -19.96 1.74
C SER A 168 5.66 -18.51 1.59
N GLY A 169 4.39 -18.26 1.30
CA GLY A 169 3.79 -16.93 1.26
C GLY A 169 3.88 -16.22 2.62
N LEU A 170 3.58 -16.92 3.72
CA LEU A 170 3.70 -16.40 5.08
C LEU A 170 5.15 -16.01 5.43
N ARG A 171 6.13 -16.86 5.06
CA ARG A 171 7.56 -16.55 5.26
C ARG A 171 7.97 -15.31 4.47
N LEU A 172 7.56 -15.22 3.20
CA LEU A 172 7.84 -14.06 2.36
C LEU A 172 7.24 -12.78 2.94
N MET A 173 5.98 -12.84 3.38
CA MET A 173 5.30 -11.72 4.02
C MET A 173 6.06 -11.25 5.27
N VAL A 174 6.48 -12.17 6.14
CA VAL A 174 7.22 -11.81 7.35
C VAL A 174 8.57 -11.19 7.03
N LEU A 175 9.32 -11.74 6.07
CA LEU A 175 10.59 -11.16 5.63
C LEU A 175 10.41 -9.76 5.07
N ALA A 176 9.38 -9.55 4.23
CA ALA A 176 9.11 -8.27 3.62
C ALA A 176 8.66 -7.22 4.65
N MET A 177 7.72 -7.58 5.54
CA MET A 177 7.24 -6.71 6.62
C MET A 177 8.36 -6.38 7.61
N GLY A 178 9.18 -7.37 7.99
CA GLY A 178 10.34 -7.16 8.85
C GLY A 178 11.37 -6.22 8.22
N GLY A 179 11.68 -6.41 6.93
CA GLY A 179 12.57 -5.51 6.19
C GLY A 179 12.03 -4.08 6.10
N MET A 180 10.74 -3.92 5.81
CA MET A 180 10.07 -2.62 5.75
C MET A 180 10.05 -1.91 7.11
N ASN A 181 9.78 -2.63 8.20
CA ASN A 181 9.87 -2.09 9.55
C ASN A 181 11.31 -1.66 9.91
N LYS A 182 12.30 -2.47 9.56
CA LYS A 182 13.71 -2.12 9.75
C LYS A 182 14.05 -0.83 9.00
N TRP A 183 13.60 -0.71 7.75
CA TRP A 183 13.78 0.51 6.96
C TRP A 183 13.15 1.73 7.63
N TYR A 184 11.90 1.65 8.10
CA TYR A 184 11.25 2.78 8.80
C TYR A 184 11.99 3.20 10.08
N ARG A 185 12.58 2.25 10.81
CA ARG A 185 13.30 2.53 12.05
C ARG A 185 14.69 3.12 11.81
N GLU A 186 15.45 2.52 10.91
CA GLU A 186 16.88 2.80 10.74
C GLU A 186 17.16 3.86 9.67
N VAL A 187 16.36 3.90 8.61
CA VAL A 187 16.58 4.76 7.43
C VAL A 187 15.56 5.88 7.38
N GLY A 188 14.28 5.53 7.36
CA GLY A 188 13.17 6.47 7.29
C GLY A 188 12.95 7.25 8.58
N LYS A 189 13.65 6.92 9.68
CA LYS A 189 13.57 7.56 10.99
C LYS A 189 12.14 7.97 11.37
N ALA A 190 11.18 7.05 11.39
CA ALA A 190 9.75 7.34 11.57
C ALA A 190 9.35 8.07 12.90
N SER A 191 10.32 8.53 13.70
CA SER A 191 10.18 9.54 14.76
C SER A 191 10.36 11.00 14.27
N ASP A 192 10.76 11.20 13.02
CA ASP A 192 10.96 12.47 12.34
C ASP A 192 9.88 12.61 11.25
N ALA A 193 8.95 13.54 11.44
CA ALA A 193 7.83 13.74 10.51
C ALA A 193 8.31 14.12 9.10
N ASP A 194 9.49 14.73 9.00
CA ASP A 194 10.09 15.16 7.75
C ASP A 194 10.61 14.01 6.89
N SER A 195 11.05 12.90 7.49
CA SER A 195 11.67 11.80 6.75
C SER A 195 10.66 10.82 6.15
N VAL A 196 9.46 10.73 6.72
CA VAL A 196 8.32 9.99 6.14
C VAL A 196 7.74 10.77 4.95
N ALA A 197 7.62 12.10 5.05
CA ALA A 197 7.18 12.97 3.96
C ALA A 197 8.21 13.06 2.80
N LYS A 198 9.50 12.82 3.07
CA LYS A 198 10.59 12.81 2.09
C LYS A 198 10.88 11.41 1.51
N ALA A 199 10.17 10.37 1.95
CA ALA A 199 10.22 9.08 1.27
C ALA A 199 9.73 9.29 -0.18
N PRO A 200 10.43 8.77 -1.20
CA PRO A 200 10.03 9.01 -2.59
C PRO A 200 8.59 8.56 -2.80
N ALA A 201 7.71 9.53 -3.08
CA ALA A 201 6.39 9.26 -3.60
C ALA A 201 6.60 8.64 -4.98
N TYR A 202 6.48 7.32 -5.07
CA TYR A 202 6.40 6.67 -6.37
C TYR A 202 5.00 6.98 -6.93
N ALA A 203 4.92 8.08 -7.65
CA ALA A 203 3.88 8.38 -8.63
C ALA A 203 4.11 7.56 -9.90
#